data_AF-F8AMN0-F1
#
_entry.id   AF-F8AMN0-F1
#
_cell.length_a   1.000
_cell.length_b   1.000
_cell.length_c   1.000
_cell.angle_alpha   90.00
_cell.angle_beta   90.00
_cell.angle_gamma   90.00
#
_symmetry.space_group_name_H-M   'P 1'
#
loop_
_entity.id
_entity.type
_entity.pdbx_description
1 polymer ?
#
loop_
_entity_poly.entity_id
_entity_poly.type
_entity_poly.pdbx_seq_one_letter_code
_entity_poly.pdbx_strand_id
1 'polypeptide(L)' 'MVKFMEDIDEMDETDKMAIDILINAPLMSEHEMKYAVNKLKIIAKKKKNNKRKINDILDYWANKAYTISMKS' A
#
# COMPACT_ATOMS: atom_id res chain seq x y z
N MET A 1 2.87 22.93 9.79
CA MET A 1 2.08 22.23 8.75
C MET A 1 2.89 22.15 7.46
N VAL A 2 3.93 21.30 7.39
CA VAL A 2 4.75 21.16 6.18
C VAL A 2 5.19 19.71 5.92
N LYS A 3 5.41 18.92 6.98
CA LYS A 3 5.87 17.52 6.87
C LYS A 3 4.96 16.57 6.06
N PHE A 4 3.65 16.80 6.06
CA PHE A 4 2.69 15.94 5.36
C PHE A 4 2.66 16.12 3.83
N MET A 5 3.14 17.26 3.33
CA MET A 5 3.11 17.61 1.91
C MET A 5 4.36 17.08 1.19
N GLU A 6 5.48 16.95 1.91
CA GLU A 6 6.72 16.32 1.41
C GLU A 6 6.58 14.79 1.20
N ASP A 7 5.78 14.10 2.02
CA ASP A 7 5.57 12.65 1.92
C ASP A 7 4.73 12.20 0.70
N ILE A 8 4.04 13.12 0.01
CA ILE A 8 3.19 12.81 -1.16
C ILE A 8 4.04 12.72 -2.44
N ASP A 9 5.20 13.40 -2.49
CA ASP A 9 6.13 13.38 -3.62
C ASP A 9 7.05 12.14 -3.68
N GLU A 10 7.05 11.26 -2.66
CA GLU A 10 7.93 10.07 -2.59
C GLU A 10 7.29 8.72 -2.99
N MET A 11 6.00 8.69 -3.36
CA MET A 11 5.33 7.44 -3.73
C MET A 11 5.66 7.00 -5.15
N ASP A 12 6.37 5.88 -5.29
CA ASP A 12 6.59 5.27 -6.59
C ASP A 12 5.34 4.54 -7.11
N GLU A 13 5.37 4.14 -8.39
CA GLU A 13 4.25 3.43 -9.04
C GLU A 13 3.87 2.13 -8.34
N THR A 14 4.83 1.50 -7.67
CA THR A 14 4.59 0.29 -6.88
C THR A 14 3.75 0.61 -5.64
N ASP A 15 4.03 1.72 -4.96
CA ASP A 15 3.24 2.19 -3.83
C ASP A 15 1.82 2.53 -4.25
N LYS A 16 1.66 3.26 -5.37
CA LYS A 16 0.35 3.64 -5.91
C LYS A 16 -0.50 2.41 -6.23
N MET A 17 0.06 1.42 -6.93
CA MET A 17 -0.65 0.18 -7.24
C MET A 17 -1.08 -0.59 -5.99
N ALA A 18 -0.19 -0.69 -4.99
CA ALA A 18 -0.50 -1.40 -3.75
C ALA A 18 -1.62 -0.72 -2.96
N ILE A 19 -1.58 0.61 -2.88
CA ILE A 19 -2.60 1.42 -2.19
C ILE A 19 -3.96 1.32 -2.90
N ASP A 20 -3.99 1.38 -4.23
CA ASP A 20 -5.23 1.21 -5.00
C ASP A 20 -5.88 -0.16 -4.77
N ILE A 21 -5.09 -1.24 -4.74
CA ILE A 21 -5.57 -2.58 -4.38
C ILE A 21 -6.24 -2.56 -3.00
N LEU A 22 -5.64 -1.89 -2.02
CA LEU A 22 -6.14 -1.84 -0.64
C LEU A 22 -7.38 -0.97 -0.48
N ILE A 23 -7.48 0.15 -1.21
CA ILE A 23 -8.67 1.01 -1.22
C ILE A 23 -9.88 0.25 -1.75
N ASN A 24 -9.69 -0.57 -2.78
CA ASN A 24 -10.75 -1.37 -3.38
C ASN A 24 -11.03 -2.68 -2.63
N ALA A 25 -10.23 -3.03 -1.62
CA ALA A 25 -10.36 -4.28 -0.88
C ALA A 25 -11.75 -4.52 -0.27
N PRO A 26 -12.48 -3.51 0.27
CA PRO A 26 -13.83 -3.72 0.78
C PRO A 26 -14.86 -4.18 -0.27
N LEU A 27 -14.57 -3.96 -1.57
CA LEU A 27 -15.45 -4.35 -2.68
C LEU A 27 -15.09 -5.73 -3.26
N MET A 28 -13.99 -6.33 -2.82
CA MET A 28 -13.51 -7.61 -3.33
C MET A 28 -14.23 -8.78 -2.69
N SER A 29 -14.50 -9.82 -3.49
CA SER A 29 -14.85 -11.14 -2.97
C SER A 29 -13.69 -11.78 -2.20
N GLU A 30 -13.97 -12.84 -1.44
CA GLU A 30 -12.93 -13.60 -0.72
C GLU A 30 -11.83 -14.12 -1.66
N HIS A 31 -12.21 -14.57 -2.86
CA HIS A 31 -11.27 -15.07 -3.86
C HIS A 31 -10.33 -13.96 -4.35
N GLU A 32 -10.89 -12.80 -4.69
CA GLU A 32 -10.13 -11.63 -5.13
C GLU A 32 -9.22 -11.09 -4.02
N MET A 33 -9.72 -11.08 -2.78
CA MET A 33 -8.95 -10.68 -1.60
C MET A 33 -7.72 -11.59 -1.40
N LYS A 34 -7.88 -12.91 -1.53
CA LYS A 34 -6.77 -13.86 -1.44
C LYS A 34 -5.72 -13.62 -2.52
N TYR A 35 -6.15 -13.32 -3.74
CA TYR A 35 -5.25 -12.94 -4.83
C TYR A 35 -4.54 -11.61 -4.55
N ALA A 36 -5.27 -10.59 -4.08
CA ALA A 36 -4.75 -9.28 -3.72
C ALA A 36 -3.66 -9.37 -2.63
N VAL A 37 -3.91 -10.13 -1.56
CA VAL A 37 -2.92 -10.36 -0.48
C VAL A 37 -1.64 -11.01 -1.03
N ASN A 38 -1.76 -11.99 -1.91
CA ASN A 38 -0.59 -12.64 -2.53
C ASN A 38 0.18 -11.67 -3.43
N LYS A 39 -0.53 -10.88 -4.25
CA LYS A 39 0.06 -9.86 -5.11
C LYS A 39 0.81 -8.81 -4.30
N LEU A 40 0.22 -8.28 -3.23
CA LEU A 40 0.86 -7.33 -2.31
C LEU A 40 2.15 -7.88 -1.70
N LYS A 41 2.15 -9.14 -1.25
CA LYS A 41 3.36 -9.79 -0.71
C LYS A 41 4.47 -9.92 -1.76
N ILE A 42 4.13 -10.25 -3.00
CA ILE A 42 5.11 -10.37 -4.11
C ILE A 42 5.72 -9.00 -4.41
N ILE A 43 4.88 -7.98 -4.51
CA ILE A 43 5.31 -6.62 -4.83
C ILE A 43 6.16 -6.03 -3.69
N ALA A 44 5.77 -6.24 -2.42
CA ALA A 44 6.54 -5.80 -1.26
C ALA A 44 7.92 -6.48 -1.20
N LYS A 45 8.01 -7.76 -1.55
CA LYS A 45 9.29 -8.48 -1.68
C LYS A 45 10.20 -7.88 -2.75
N LYS A 46 9.64 -7.44 -3.88
CA LYS A 46 10.40 -6.79 -4.96
C LYS A 46 10.88 -5.39 -4.57
N LYS A 47 10.04 -4.63 -3.84
CA LYS A 47 10.38 -3.29 -3.34
C LYS A 47 11.36 -3.33 -2.16
N LYS A 48 11.40 -4.46 -1.44
CA LYS A 48 12.31 -4.65 -0.31
C LYS A 48 13.75 -4.31 -0.72
N ASN A 49 14.33 -3.34 -0.01
CA ASN A 49 15.76 -3.07 -0.02
C ASN A 49 16.35 -3.46 1.35
N ASN A 50 17.67 -3.39 1.51
CA ASN A 50 18.35 -3.79 2.74
C ASN A 50 17.91 -3.00 4.00
N LYS A 51 17.18 -1.89 3.85
CA LYS A 51 16.80 -0.98 4.95
C LYS A 51 15.36 -1.17 5.45
N ARG A 52 14.45 -1.74 4.66
CA ARG A 52 13.01 -1.86 5.02
C ARG A 52 12.58 -3.32 5.10
N LYS A 53 11.86 -3.70 6.16
CA LYS A 53 11.24 -5.03 6.24
C LYS A 53 9.98 -5.05 5.38
N ILE A 54 9.58 -6.24 4.94
CA ILE A 54 8.36 -6.43 4.14
C ILE A 54 7.13 -5.93 4.92
N ASN A 55 7.07 -6.20 6.22
CA ASN A 55 5.96 -5.76 7.06
C ASN A 55 5.88 -4.24 7.12
N ASP A 56 7.00 -3.52 7.28
CA ASP A 56 7.01 -2.05 7.27
C ASP A 56 6.46 -1.47 5.96
N ILE A 57 6.73 -2.13 4.82
CA ILE A 57 6.20 -1.74 3.51
C ILE A 57 4.68 -1.97 3.44
N LEU A 58 4.20 -3.13 3.93
CA LEU A 58 2.78 -3.45 3.95
C LEU A 58 2.00 -2.54 4.90
N ASP A 59 2.53 -2.27 6.09
CA ASP A 59 1.94 -1.39 7.10
C ASP A 59 1.86 0.05 6.57
N TYR A 60 2.90 0.50 5.86
CA TYR A 60 2.89 1.79 5.17
C TYR A 60 1.75 1.89 4.15
N TRP A 61 1.59 0.88 3.28
CA TRP A 61 0.50 0.88 2.29
C TRP A 61 -0.88 0.83 2.94
N ALA A 62 -1.06 0.02 3.98
CA ALA A 62 -2.32 -0.07 4.72
C ALA A 62 -2.68 1.26 5.39
N ASN A 63 -1.73 1.90 6.06
CA ASN A 63 -1.93 3.20 6.70
C ASN A 63 -2.29 4.28 5.66
N LYS A 64 -1.57 4.34 4.54
CA LYS A 64 -1.86 5.29 3.46
C LYS A 64 -3.23 5.04 2.84
N ALA A 65 -3.58 3.79 2.52
CA ALA A 65 -4.89 3.43 1.97
C ALA A 65 -6.03 3.84 2.91
N TYR A 66 -5.90 3.54 4.20
CA TYR A 66 -6.87 3.95 5.22
C TYR A 66 -6.97 5.48 5.33
N THR A 67 -5.84 6.18 5.36
CA THR A 67 -5.82 7.65 5.43
C THR A 67 -6.50 8.28 4.21
N ILE A 68 -6.31 7.70 3.02
CA ILE A 68 -6.95 8.17 1.79
C ILE A 68 -8.46 7.88 1.83
N SER A 69 -8.85 6.64 2.16
CA SER A 69 -10.26 6.26 2.20
C SER A 69 -11.08 7.03 3.23
N MET A 70 -10.46 7.44 4.36
CA MET A 70 -11.12 8.22 5.41
C MET A 70 -11.22 9.72 5.13
N LYS A 71 -10.41 10.23 4.18
CA LYS A 71 -10.46 11.64 3.74
C LYS A 71 -11.36 11.84 2.53
N SER A 72 -11.90 10.76 1.97
CA SER A 72 -12.70 10.71 0.75
C SER A 72 -14.19 10.56 1.07
#